data_AF-B5A7X9-F1
#
_entry.id   AF-B5A7X9-F1
#
_cell.length_a   1.000
_cell.length_b   1.000
_cell.length_c   1.000
_cell.angle_alpha   90.00
_cell.angle_beta   90.00
_cell.angle_gamma   90.00
#
_symmetry.space_group_name_H-M   'P 1'
#
loop_
_entity.id
_entity.type
_entity.pdbx_description
1 polymer ?
#
loop_
_entity_poly.entity_id
_entity_poly.type
_entity_poly.pdbx_seq_one_letter_code
_entity_poly.pdbx_strand_id
1 'polypeptide(L)' 'DAADDPAVWVHAQEPGRSLVLGTNKRQGLLVNDLSGAQRQLLEVGRINNVDMRP' A
#
# COMPACT_ATOMS: atom_id res chain seq x y z
N ASP A 1 -4.65 12.29 11.73
CA ASP A 1 -4.99 10.88 11.55
C ASP A 1 -5.56 10.70 10.14
N ALA A 2 -4.89 9.88 9.33
CA ALA A 2 -5.25 9.68 7.92
C ALA A 2 -4.77 8.32 7.40
N ALA A 3 -3.63 7.82 7.90
CA ALA A 3 -3.14 6.47 7.63
C ALA A 3 -3.67 5.49 8.68
N ASP A 4 -4.24 4.36 8.24
CA ASP A 4 -4.89 3.37 9.13
C ASP A 4 -4.14 2.03 9.10
N ASP A 5 -4.30 1.26 8.03
CA ASP A 5 -3.82 -0.13 7.98
C ASP A 5 -2.84 -0.35 6.82
N PRO A 6 -1.65 -0.92 7.10
CA PRO A 6 -0.77 -1.41 6.06
C PRO A 6 -1.06 -2.86 5.68
N ALA A 7 -0.85 -3.20 4.41
CA ALA A 7 -0.73 -4.58 3.95
C ALA A 7 0.53 -4.75 3.10
N VAL A 8 1.10 -5.96 3.07
CA VAL A 8 2.32 -6.24 2.32
C VAL A 8 2.00 -7.20 1.18
N TRP A 9 2.27 -6.78 -0.05
CA TRP A 9 2.30 -7.69 -1.19
C TRP A 9 3.71 -8.23 -1.35
N VAL A 10 3.85 -9.56 -1.26
CA VAL A 10 5.14 -10.24 -1.40
C VAL A 10 5.35 -10.64 -2.85
N HIS A 11 6.42 -10.13 -3.47
CA HIS A 11 6.81 -10.57 -4.80
C HIS A 11 7.40 -11.98 -4.71
N ALA A 12 6.76 -12.97 -5.34
CA ALA A 12 7.05 -14.39 -5.13
C ALA A 12 8.49 -14.82 -5.50
N GLN A 13 9.08 -14.26 -6.56
CA GLN A 13 10.43 -14.64 -7.03
C GLN A 13 11.54 -13.72 -6.54
N GLU A 14 11.21 -12.48 -6.17
CA GLU A 14 12.16 -11.42 -5.87
C GLU A 14 11.68 -10.64 -4.63
N PRO A 15 11.85 -11.18 -3.41
CA PRO A 15 11.27 -10.59 -2.20
C PRO A 15 11.66 -9.12 -1.96
N GLY A 16 12.83 -8.69 -2.45
CA GLY A 16 13.27 -7.29 -2.40
C GLY A 16 12.44 -6.31 -3.24
N ARG A 17 11.59 -6.81 -4.15
CA ARG A 17 10.66 -6.03 -4.99
C ARG A 17 9.23 -6.01 -4.42
N SER A 18 9.03 -6.49 -3.20
CA SER A 18 7.74 -6.44 -2.50
C SER A 18 7.28 -5.00 -2.27
N LEU A 19 5.97 -4.84 -2.06
CA LEU A 19 5.34 -3.53 -1.92
C LEU A 19 4.60 -3.43 -0.59
N VAL A 20 4.62 -2.23 -0.02
CA VAL A 20 3.80 -1.87 1.13
C VAL A 20 2.63 -1.03 0.63
N LEU A 21 1.43 -1.51 0.90
CA LEU A 21 0.18 -0.84 0.60
C LEU A 21 -0.31 -0.17 1.88
N GLY A 22 -0.72 1.09 1.78
CA GLY A 22 -1.33 1.81 2.91
C GLY A 22 -2.56 2.57 2.45
N THR A 23 -3.52 2.76 3.35
CA THR A 23 -4.68 3.60 3.09
C THR A 23 -4.44 5.02 3.57
N ASN A 24 -4.97 5.98 2.82
CA ASN A 24 -5.21 7.33 3.28
C ASN A 24 -6.73 7.56 3.20
N LYS A 25 -7.36 7.68 4.37
CA LYS A 25 -8.83 7.82 4.54
C LYS A 25 -9.47 8.92 3.70
N ARG A 26 -8.68 9.89 3.23
CA ARG A 26 -9.16 11.02 2.43
C ARG A 26 -8.79 10.91 0.95
N GLN A 27 -7.70 10.22 0.62
CA GLN A 27 -7.08 10.28 -0.70
C GLN A 27 -7.21 8.98 -1.49
N GLY A 28 -7.00 7.82 -0.84
CA GLY A 28 -7.03 6.51 -1.49
C GLY A 28 -5.89 5.61 -1.06
N LEU A 29 -5.33 4.85 -2.00
CA LEU A 29 -4.32 3.82 -1.74
C LEU A 29 -2.91 4.31 -2.09
N LEU A 30 -2.01 4.26 -1.13
CA LEU A 30 -0.59 4.48 -1.32
C LEU A 30 0.11 3.15 -1.59
N VAL A 31 1.00 3.13 -2.57
CA VAL A 31 1.85 1.98 -2.90
C VAL A 31 3.31 2.42 -2.81
N ASN A 32 4.04 1.85 -1.86
CA ASN A 32 5.44 2.16 -1.61
C ASN A 32 6.30 0.92 -1.81
N ASP A 33 7.56 1.12 -2.18
CA ASP A 33 8.55 0.04 -2.12
C ASP A 33 9.10 -0.15 -0.70
N LEU A 34 9.95 -1.16 -0.51
CA LEU A 34 10.54 -1.50 0.81
C LEU A 34 11.48 -0.43 1.36
N SER A 35 11.93 0.53 0.55
CA SER A 35 12.69 1.70 1.02
C SER A 35 11.79 2.82 1.55
N GLY A 36 10.46 2.69 1.40
CA GLY A 36 9.47 3.69 1.73
C GLY A 36 9.21 4.69 0.60
N ALA A 37 9.81 4.51 -0.58
CA ALA A 37 9.58 5.41 -1.71
C ALA A 37 8.23 5.12 -2.37
N GLN A 38 7.43 6.16 -2.58
CA GLN A 38 6.13 6.03 -3.26
C GLN A 38 6.32 5.64 -4.72
N ARG A 39 5.71 4.53 -5.10
CA ARG A 39 5.66 4.01 -6.48
C ARG A 39 4.40 4.46 -7.18
N GLN A 40 3.28 4.48 -6.46
CA GLN A 40 1.99 4.87 -7.00
C GLN A 40 1.07 5.40 -5.91
N LEU A 41 0.17 6.29 -6.33
CA LEU A 41 -1.02 6.67 -5.59
C LEU A 41 -2.23 6.37 -6.46
N LEU A 42 -3.23 5.69 -5.89
CA LEU A 42 -4.54 5.54 -6.50
C LEU A 42 -5.53 6.47 -5.79
N GLU A 43 -5.99 7.52 -6.48
CA GLU A 43 -6.94 8.50 -5.94
C GLU A 43 -8.39 7.99 -5.96
N VAL A 44 -8.60 6.86 -5.28
CA VAL A 44 -9.92 6.19 -5.20
C VAL A 44 -10.82 6.78 -4.11
N GLY A 45 -10.41 7.89 -3.50
CA GLY A 45 -11.18 8.56 -2.46
C GLY A 45 -11.10 7.85 -1.11
N ARG A 46 -12.22 7.77 -0.39
CA ARG A 46 -12.21 7.32 1.00
C ARG A 46 -12.20 5.79 1.08
N ILE A 47 -11.05 5.23 1.43
CA ILE A 47 -10.89 3.82 1.78
C ILE A 47 -10.35 3.73 3.21
N ASN A 48 -10.79 2.72 3.97
CA ASN A 48 -10.40 2.57 5.37
C ASN A 48 -9.26 1.56 5.50
N ASN A 49 -9.49 0.32 5.08
CA ASN A 49 -8.56 -0.79 5.29
C ASN A 49 -8.13 -1.38 3.95
N VAL A 50 -6.97 -2.03 3.95
CA VAL A 50 -6.45 -2.82 2.84
C VAL A 50 -5.97 -4.16 3.38
N ASP A 51 -6.15 -5.21 2.60
CA ASP A 51 -5.66 -6.56 2.89
C ASP A 51 -5.18 -7.21 1.59
N MET A 52 -4.28 -8.19 1.73
CA MET A 52 -3.71 -8.94 0.61
C MET A 52 -4.10 -10.41 0.71
N ARG A 53 -4.42 -11.03 -0.43
CA ARG A 53 -4.72 -12.46 -0.52
C ARG A 53 -3.69 -13.15 -1.41
N PRO A 54 -3.28 -14.39 -1.08
CA PRO A 54 -2.36 -15.18 -1.89
C PRO A 54 -2.96 -15.62 -3.23
#